data_AF-A0A525JF61-F1
#
_entry.id   AF-A0A525JF61-F1
#
_cell.length_a   1.000
_cell.length_b   1.000
_cell.length_c   1.000
_cell.angle_alpha   90.00
_cell.angle_beta   90.00
_cell.angle_gamma   90.00
#
_symmetry.space_group_name_H-M   'P 1'
#
loop_
_entity.id
_entity.type
_entity.pdbx_description
1 polymer ?
#
loop_
_entity_poly.entity_id
_entity_poly.type
_entity_poly.pdbx_seq_one_letter_code
_entity_poly.pdbx_strand_id
1 'polypeptide(L)'
;MSKNMLIDAAHAEETRVVVVDGSRVEEFDFESSNRKQLRGNIYLAKVTRVEPSLQAAFIEYGGNRHGFLAFNEIHPDYYQIPVADREALMREEAEEEDDHHEPRSRRGRPSGDADAEGEDADEEADAVSDDEDDVMEEEVARRRRRLMRKYKIQEVIRRRQIMLVQV
;
A
#
# COMPACT_ATOMS: atom_id res chain seq x y z
N MET A 1 -13.22 29.48 8.22
CA MET A 1 -13.37 29.89 6.81
C MET A 1 -13.88 28.69 6.03
N SER A 2 -14.68 28.90 4.98
CA SER A 2 -15.22 27.79 4.17
C SER A 2 -14.24 27.41 3.07
N LYS A 3 -13.87 26.14 2.99
CA LYS A 3 -13.15 25.59 1.84
C LYS A 3 -14.12 25.29 0.71
N ASN A 4 -13.83 25.82 -0.47
CA ASN A 4 -14.64 25.69 -1.67
C ASN A 4 -13.85 24.98 -2.77
N MET A 5 -14.50 24.10 -3.52
CA MET A 5 -13.93 23.46 -4.72
C MET A 5 -14.58 24.07 -5.95
N LEU A 6 -13.78 24.70 -6.82
CA LEU A 6 -14.21 25.33 -8.07
C LEU A 6 -13.78 24.45 -9.25
N ILE A 7 -14.72 24.13 -10.13
CA ILE A 7 -14.50 23.30 -11.31
C ILE A 7 -14.80 24.13 -12.56
N ASP A 8 -13.79 24.33 -13.40
CA ASP A 8 -13.91 24.98 -14.71
C ASP A 8 -13.78 23.94 -15.82
N ALA A 9 -14.88 23.73 -16.54
CA ALA A 9 -14.97 22.86 -17.70
C ALA A 9 -15.43 23.64 -18.95
N ALA A 10 -15.23 24.96 -19.00
CA ALA A 10 -15.64 25.78 -20.13
C ALA A 10 -14.84 25.47 -21.41
N HIS A 11 -13.58 25.04 -21.26
CA HIS A 11 -12.71 24.64 -22.36
C HIS A 11 -12.76 23.14 -22.57
N ALA A 12 -13.08 22.67 -23.78
CA ALA A 12 -13.16 21.24 -24.06
C ALA A 12 -11.78 20.53 -24.04
N GLU A 13 -10.69 21.29 -24.10
CA GLU A 13 -9.31 20.77 -24.13
C GLU A 13 -8.73 20.53 -22.72
N GLU A 14 -9.29 21.19 -21.71
CA GLU A 14 -8.79 21.16 -20.33
C GLU A 14 -9.92 21.33 -19.31
N THR A 15 -9.92 20.51 -18.27
CA THR A 15 -10.78 20.71 -17.09
C THR A 15 -9.89 21.10 -15.93
N ARG A 16 -10.20 22.20 -15.24
CA ARG A 16 -9.41 22.73 -14.12
C ARG A 16 -10.20 22.62 -12.84
N VAL A 17 -9.55 22.16 -11.77
CA VAL A 17 -10.14 22.03 -10.43
C VAL A 17 -9.28 22.80 -9.45
N VAL A 18 -9.90 23.65 -8.64
CA VAL A 18 -9.21 24.50 -7.66
C VAL A 18 -9.86 24.36 -6.30
N VAL A 19 -9.08 24.07 -5.27
CA VAL A 19 -9.52 24.11 -3.87
C VAL A 19 -9.08 25.45 -3.28
N VAL A 20 -10.04 26.21 -2.75
CA VAL A 20 -9.83 27.57 -2.24
C VAL A 20 -10.29 27.64 -0.78
N ASP A 21 -9.47 28.21 0.10
CA ASP A 21 -9.89 28.63 1.44
C ASP A 21 -10.07 30.17 1.45
N GLY A 22 -11.33 30.62 1.43
CA GLY A 22 -11.67 32.03 1.27
C GLY A 22 -11.23 32.60 -0.08
N SER A 23 -10.12 33.36 -0.09
CA SER A 23 -9.51 33.93 -1.29
C SER A 23 -8.14 33.32 -1.63
N ARG A 24 -7.67 32.35 -0.84
CA ARG A 24 -6.37 31.70 -1.02
C ARG A 24 -6.56 30.36 -1.72
N VAL A 25 -5.87 30.16 -2.84
CA VAL A 25 -5.78 28.85 -3.50
C VAL A 25 -4.90 27.94 -2.65
N GLU A 26 -5.42 26.75 -2.29
CA GLU A 26 -4.64 25.71 -1.60
C GLU A 26 -4.13 24.66 -2.58
N GLU A 27 -4.98 24.20 -3.49
CA GLU A 27 -4.66 23.14 -4.46
C GLU A 27 -5.21 23.49 -5.84
N PHE A 28 -4.45 23.15 -6.88
CA PHE A 28 -4.83 23.36 -8.28
C PHE A 28 -4.45 22.12 -9.07
N ASP A 29 -5.42 21.53 -9.76
CA ASP A 29 -5.20 20.41 -10.67
C ASP A 29 -5.87 20.71 -12.02
N PHE A 30 -5.34 20.12 -13.09
CA PHE A 30 -5.96 20.21 -14.41
C PHE A 30 -5.78 18.92 -15.20
N GLU A 31 -6.85 18.50 -15.88
CA GLU A 31 -6.84 17.36 -16.78
C GLU A 31 -6.86 17.85 -18.24
N SER A 32 -5.93 17.38 -19.05
CA SER A 32 -5.92 17.63 -20.50
C SER A 32 -6.57 16.49 -21.27
N SER A 33 -7.39 16.80 -22.26
CA SER A 33 -8.03 15.82 -23.15
C SER A 33 -7.01 14.94 -23.91
N ASN A 34 -5.82 15.47 -24.19
CA ASN A 34 -4.81 14.83 -25.04
C ASN A 34 -3.95 13.81 -24.29
N ARG A 35 -3.93 13.85 -22.95
CA ARG A 35 -3.12 12.93 -22.15
C ARG A 35 -3.85 12.53 -20.88
N LYS A 36 -4.57 11.42 -20.97
CA LYS A 36 -5.15 10.79 -19.79
C LYS A 36 -4.06 10.23 -18.89
N GLN A 37 -4.10 10.62 -17.62
CA GLN A 37 -3.29 9.99 -16.58
C GLN A 37 -3.84 8.59 -16.32
N LEU A 38 -3.00 7.57 -16.49
CA LEU A 38 -3.36 6.18 -16.23
C LEU A 38 -2.87 5.69 -14.86
N ARG A 39 -2.06 6.51 -14.17
CA ARG A 39 -1.55 6.23 -12.83
C ARG A 39 -2.69 6.27 -11.82
N GLY A 40 -2.77 5.27 -10.96
CA GLY A 40 -3.84 5.04 -9.99
C GLY A 40 -4.94 4.11 -10.52
N ASN A 41 -5.05 3.91 -11.84
CA ASN A 41 -6.13 3.12 -12.41
C ASN A 41 -5.95 1.64 -12.12
N ILE A 42 -7.06 0.96 -11.81
CA ILE A 42 -7.09 -0.48 -11.55
C ILE A 42 -7.75 -1.18 -12.72
N TYR A 43 -7.07 -2.20 -13.26
CA TYR A 43 -7.52 -2.97 -14.41
C TYR A 43 -7.65 -4.45 -14.05
N LEU A 44 -8.62 -5.12 -14.66
CA LEU A 44 -8.65 -6.58 -14.75
C LEU A 44 -7.67 -7.03 -15.84
N ALA A 45 -6.44 -7.32 -15.44
CA ALA A 45 -5.35 -7.66 -16.34
C ALA A 45 -5.16 -9.18 -16.48
N LYS A 46 -4.59 -9.62 -17.61
CA LYS A 46 -4.27 -11.02 -17.88
C LYS A 46 -2.77 -11.22 -18.03
N VAL A 47 -2.22 -12.25 -17.39
CA VAL A 47 -0.80 -12.62 -17.53
C VAL A 47 -0.53 -13.16 -18.95
N THR A 48 0.25 -12.43 -19.73
CA THR A 48 0.65 -12.81 -21.09
C THR A 48 1.79 -13.82 -21.08
N ARG A 49 2.78 -13.62 -20.22
CA ARG A 49 3.90 -14.55 -20.00
C ARG A 49 4.56 -14.32 -18.65
N VAL A 50 5.26 -15.34 -18.16
CA VAL A 50 6.05 -15.31 -16.92
C VAL A 50 7.52 -15.40 -17.32
N GLU A 51 8.36 -14.52 -16.77
CA GLU A 51 9.80 -14.46 -17.00
C GLU A 51 10.55 -14.88 -15.73
N PRO A 52 11.00 -16.15 -15.62
CA PRO A 52 11.72 -16.65 -14.45
C PRO A 52 13.00 -15.87 -14.15
N SER A 53 13.71 -15.44 -15.20
CA SER A 53 14.98 -14.69 -15.06
C SER A 53 14.80 -13.34 -14.38
N LEU A 54 13.67 -12.68 -14.62
CA LEU A 54 13.34 -11.39 -14.00
C LEU A 54 12.55 -11.54 -12.70
N GLN A 55 12.10 -12.77 -12.37
CA GLN A 55 11.10 -13.03 -11.33
C GLN A 55 9.90 -12.07 -11.50
N ALA A 56 9.34 -12.01 -12.71
CA ALA A 56 8.29 -11.08 -13.07
C ALA A 56 7.32 -11.68 -14.11
N ALA A 57 6.13 -11.09 -14.20
CA ALA A 57 5.13 -11.42 -15.19
C ALA A 57 4.85 -10.20 -16.08
N PHE A 58 4.65 -10.45 -17.37
CA PHE A 58 4.13 -9.44 -18.29
C PHE A 58 2.62 -9.58 -18.38
N ILE A 59 1.91 -8.48 -18.20
CA ILE A 59 0.45 -8.43 -18.13
C ILE A 59 -0.14 -7.59 -19.26
N GLU A 60 -1.28 -8.03 -19.78
CA GLU A 60 -2.12 -7.29 -20.70
C GLU A 60 -3.28 -6.66 -19.93
N TYR A 61 -3.29 -5.33 -19.86
CA TYR A 61 -4.31 -4.55 -19.13
C TYR A 61 -5.07 -3.58 -20.07
N GLY A 62 -4.92 -3.75 -21.39
CA GLY A 62 -5.55 -2.90 -22.41
C GLY A 62 -4.74 -1.65 -22.82
N GLY A 63 -3.53 -1.48 -22.29
CA GLY A 63 -2.59 -0.44 -22.74
C GLY A 63 -1.85 -0.80 -24.04
N ASN A 64 -1.15 0.19 -24.60
CA ASN A 64 -0.35 0.03 -25.84
C ASN A 64 0.84 -0.93 -25.68
N ARG A 65 1.31 -1.14 -24.44
CA ARG A 65 2.41 -2.06 -24.10
C ARG A 65 1.96 -2.95 -22.95
N HIS A 66 2.58 -4.12 -22.84
CA HIS A 66 2.37 -4.98 -21.67
C HIS A 66 2.91 -4.29 -20.42
N GLY A 67 2.16 -4.41 -19.33
CA GLY A 67 2.62 -4.03 -18.01
C GLY A 67 3.69 -5.00 -17.52
N PHE A 68 4.57 -4.50 -16.67
CA PHE A 68 5.56 -5.30 -15.96
C PHE A 68 5.07 -5.43 -14.52
N LEU A 69 4.94 -6.65 -14.03
CA LEU A 69 4.51 -6.95 -12.67
C LEU A 69 5.58 -7.80 -11.99
N ALA A 70 6.28 -7.24 -11.01
CA ALA A 70 7.33 -7.95 -10.29
C ALA A 70 6.72 -8.96 -9.30
N PHE A 71 7.42 -10.06 -9.02
CA PHE A 71 6.87 -11.12 -8.16
C PHE A 71 6.56 -10.66 -6.73
N ASN A 72 7.36 -9.74 -6.19
CA ASN A 72 7.16 -9.15 -4.86
C ASN A 72 5.93 -8.24 -4.76
N GLU A 73 5.32 -7.85 -5.89
CA GLU A 73 4.11 -7.03 -5.96
C GLU A 73 2.84 -7.90 -6.14
N ILE A 74 3.00 -9.22 -6.25
CA ILE A 74 1.90 -10.16 -6.41
C ILE A 74 1.42 -10.64 -5.05
N HIS A 75 0.15 -10.33 -4.73
CA HIS A 75 -0.51 -10.80 -3.51
C HIS A 75 -0.57 -12.34 -3.44
N PRO A 76 -0.33 -12.98 -2.28
CA PRO A 76 -0.39 -14.44 -2.11
C PRO A 76 -1.72 -15.08 -2.56
N ASP A 77 -2.83 -14.34 -2.55
CA ASP A 77 -4.12 -14.84 -3.05
C ASP A 77 -4.08 -15.24 -4.52
N TYR A 78 -3.19 -14.64 -5.30
CA TYR A 78 -3.01 -15.01 -6.68
C TYR A 78 -2.08 -16.22 -6.84
N TYR A 79 -1.50 -16.77 -5.78
CA TYR A 79 -0.61 -17.94 -5.91
C TYR A 79 -1.43 -19.19 -6.19
N GLN A 80 -1.05 -19.96 -7.20
CA GLN A 80 -1.65 -21.25 -7.51
C GLN A 80 -0.99 -22.36 -6.67
N ILE A 81 -1.21 -22.30 -5.36
CA ILE A 81 -0.74 -23.30 -4.39
C ILE A 81 -1.92 -24.15 -3.86
N PRO A 82 -1.66 -25.38 -3.37
CA PRO A 82 -2.65 -26.17 -2.66
C PRO A 82 -3.31 -25.37 -1.52
N VAL A 83 -4.58 -25.67 -1.23
CA VAL A 83 -5.36 -24.95 -0.20
C VAL A 83 -4.67 -25.01 1.17
N ALA A 84 -4.08 -26.15 1.53
CA ALA A 84 -3.35 -26.31 2.79
C ALA A 84 -2.14 -25.35 2.91
N ASP A 85 -1.39 -25.16 1.83
CA ASP A 85 -0.23 -24.25 1.81
C ASP A 85 -0.69 -22.79 1.88
N ARG A 86 -1.81 -22.47 1.25
CA ARG A 86 -2.44 -21.13 1.34
C ARG A 86 -2.92 -20.84 2.75
N GLU A 87 -3.64 -21.78 3.37
CA GLU A 87 -4.12 -21.64 4.75
C GLU A 87 -2.97 -21.52 5.75
N ALA A 88 -1.87 -22.25 5.54
CA ALA A 88 -0.67 -22.10 6.36
C ALA A 88 -0.04 -20.71 6.24
N LEU A 89 0.00 -20.12 5.04
CA LEU A 89 0.47 -18.75 4.84
C LEU A 89 -0.45 -17.72 5.50
N MET A 90 -1.77 -17.86 5.34
CA MET A 90 -2.75 -16.95 5.96
C MET A 90 -2.73 -17.05 7.48
N ARG A 91 -2.51 -18.26 8.03
CA ARG A 91 -2.38 -18.46 9.49
C ARG A 91 -1.09 -17.84 10.02
N GLU A 92 0.05 -18.07 9.34
CA GLU A 92 1.32 -17.44 9.69
C GLU A 92 1.19 -15.91 9.63
N GLU A 93 0.45 -15.37 8.67
CA GLU A 93 0.16 -13.94 8.57
C GLU A 93 -0.69 -13.42 9.73
N ALA A 94 -1.77 -14.13 10.09
CA ALA A 94 -2.61 -13.75 11.23
C ALA A 94 -1.89 -13.85 12.59
N GLU A 95 -1.05 -14.89 12.77
CA GLU A 95 -0.22 -15.05 13.97
C GLU A 95 0.84 -13.93 14.08
N GLU A 96 1.41 -13.48 12.96
CA GLU A 96 2.32 -12.35 12.93
C GLU A 96 1.60 -11.04 13.30
N GLU A 97 0.38 -10.80 12.78
CA GLU A 97 -0.42 -9.61 13.13
C GLU A 97 -0.77 -9.54 14.63
N ASP A 98 -1.11 -10.67 15.25
CA ASP A 98 -1.46 -10.72 16.68
C ASP A 98 -0.25 -10.45 17.59
N ASP A 99 0.95 -10.95 17.26
CA ASP A 99 2.18 -10.73 18.04
C ASP A 99 2.62 -9.25 18.01
N HIS A 100 2.25 -8.50 16.96
CA HIS A 100 2.58 -7.08 16.81
C HIS A 100 1.61 -6.14 17.53
N HIS A 101 0.47 -6.64 18.02
CA HIS A 101 -0.48 -5.88 18.83
C HIS A 101 -0.35 -6.13 20.34
N GLU A 102 0.74 -6.75 20.82
CA GLU A 102 1.10 -6.63 22.23
C GLU A 102 1.63 -5.20 22.47
N PRO A 103 0.93 -4.35 23.26
CA PRO A 103 1.48 -3.07 23.62
C PRO A 103 2.78 -3.33 24.36
N ARG A 104 3.86 -2.65 23.95
CA ARG A 104 5.14 -2.57 24.69
C ARG A 104 4.99 -1.95 26.10
N SER A 105 3.81 -1.98 26.70
CA SER A 105 3.57 -1.72 28.12
C SER A 105 4.05 -2.92 28.95
N ARG A 106 5.38 -3.04 29.10
CA ARG A 106 6.08 -3.74 30.22
C ARG A 106 7.60 -3.79 30.08
N ARG A 107 8.24 -2.79 29.44
CA ARG A 107 9.66 -2.54 29.75
C ARG A 107 9.72 -1.88 31.13
N GLY A 108 9.66 -2.69 32.17
CA GLY A 108 9.76 -2.27 33.55
C GLY A 108 10.99 -1.37 33.75
N ARG A 109 10.73 -0.08 34.03
CA ARG A 109 11.70 0.80 34.68
C ARG A 109 12.06 0.12 36.01
N PRO A 110 13.35 -0.18 36.29
CA PRO A 110 13.72 -0.64 37.61
C PRO A 110 13.47 0.52 38.57
N SER A 111 12.65 0.25 39.59
CA SER A 111 12.36 1.15 40.70
C SER A 111 13.65 1.64 41.36
N GLY A 112 13.90 2.94 41.28
CA GLY A 112 14.91 3.66 42.02
C GLY A 112 14.30 4.92 42.61
N ASP A 113 14.17 4.91 43.92
CA ASP A 113 13.70 5.90 44.90
C ASP A 113 13.86 7.42 44.60
N ALA A 114 12.89 8.17 45.14
CA ALA A 114 12.99 9.49 45.81
C ALA A 114 12.42 10.76 45.10
N ASP A 115 11.27 11.21 45.65
CA ASP A 115 10.81 12.57 45.98
C ASP A 115 10.90 13.73 44.96
N ALA A 116 9.72 14.26 44.56
CA ALA A 116 9.34 15.68 44.67
C ALA A 116 7.93 15.95 44.09
N GLU A 117 7.11 16.68 44.86
CA GLU A 117 5.76 17.12 44.49
C GLU A 117 5.72 18.22 43.41
N GLY A 118 4.64 18.26 42.63
CA GLY A 118 4.27 19.37 41.76
C GLY A 118 3.06 19.05 40.87
N GLU A 119 1.97 19.79 41.08
CA GLU A 119 0.71 19.77 40.31
C GLU A 119 0.92 20.23 38.85
N ASP A 120 0.17 19.62 37.93
CA ASP A 120 -0.66 20.27 36.88
C ASP A 120 -0.68 19.55 35.51
N ALA A 121 -1.92 19.49 35.00
CA ALA A 121 -2.38 19.51 33.62
C ALA A 121 -2.21 18.27 32.72
N ASP A 122 -3.37 17.69 32.42
CA ASP A 122 -3.68 16.84 31.28
C ASP A 122 -3.23 17.47 29.95
N GLU A 123 -2.29 16.84 29.26
CA GLU A 123 -2.15 16.89 27.80
C GLU A 123 -1.77 15.47 27.32
N GLU A 124 -2.77 14.58 27.19
CA GLU A 124 -2.68 13.45 26.25
C GLU A 124 -2.67 14.05 24.84
N ALA A 125 -1.49 14.51 24.43
CA ALA A 125 -1.18 14.80 23.04
C ALA A 125 -1.11 13.46 22.30
N ASP A 126 -2.09 13.27 21.44
CA ASP A 126 -2.26 12.22 20.44
C ASP A 126 -1.04 12.16 19.49
N ALA A 127 0.08 11.66 20.00
CA ALA A 127 1.27 11.35 19.23
C ALA A 127 1.07 10.01 18.54
N VAL A 128 0.19 9.99 17.53
CA VAL A 128 0.20 8.96 16.48
C VAL A 128 1.60 9.02 15.86
N SER A 129 2.42 8.05 16.24
CA SER A 129 3.87 8.08 16.06
C SER A 129 4.23 7.66 14.64
N ASP A 130 5.10 8.44 13.99
CA ASP A 130 5.86 8.01 12.79
C ASP A 130 6.51 6.61 13.01
N ASP A 131 6.81 6.24 14.27
CA ASP A 131 7.34 4.92 14.65
C ASP A 131 6.37 3.74 14.36
N GLU A 132 5.05 3.94 14.35
CA GLU A 132 4.09 2.85 14.07
C GLU A 132 4.03 2.53 12.57
N ASP A 133 4.02 3.56 11.72
CA ASP A 133 4.03 3.42 10.26
C ASP A 133 5.36 2.79 9.78
N ASP A 134 6.50 3.20 10.35
CA ASP A 134 7.82 2.64 10.02
C ASP A 134 7.92 1.14 10.39
N VAL A 135 7.36 0.73 11.53
CA VAL A 135 7.37 -0.67 11.97
C VAL A 135 6.48 -1.53 11.07
N MET A 136 5.32 -1.02 10.67
CA MET A 136 4.40 -1.70 9.74
C MET A 136 5.04 -1.89 8.36
N GLU A 137 5.72 -0.88 7.82
CA GLU A 137 6.42 -0.99 6.54
C GLU A 137 7.56 -2.02 6.58
N GLU A 138 8.36 -2.03 7.66
CA GLU A 138 9.45 -2.98 7.82
C GLU A 138 8.93 -4.42 7.90
N GLU A 139 7.79 -4.62 8.54
CA GLU A 139 7.14 -5.92 8.67
C GLU A 139 6.61 -6.45 7.34
N VAL A 140 5.87 -5.61 6.59
CA VAL A 140 5.40 -5.95 5.24
C VAL A 140 6.57 -6.27 4.33
N ALA A 141 7.68 -5.52 4.42
CA ALA A 141 8.90 -5.81 3.68
C ALA A 141 9.50 -7.17 4.08
N ARG A 142 9.50 -7.53 5.36
CA ARG A 142 9.96 -8.84 5.86
C ARG A 142 9.08 -9.97 5.32
N ARG A 143 7.75 -9.83 5.34
CA ARG A 143 6.79 -10.80 4.78
C ARG A 143 7.06 -11.04 3.29
N ARG A 144 7.16 -9.95 2.50
CA ARG A 144 7.51 -10.02 1.07
C ARG A 144 8.83 -10.77 0.83
N ARG A 145 9.86 -10.50 1.63
CA ARG A 145 11.16 -11.20 1.55
C ARG A 145 11.05 -12.70 1.86
N ARG A 146 10.21 -13.11 2.82
CA ARG A 146 9.99 -14.53 3.17
C ARG A 146 9.36 -15.28 2.00
N LEU A 147 8.30 -14.71 1.41
CA LEU A 147 7.59 -15.31 0.26
C LEU A 147 8.51 -15.49 -0.96
N MET A 148 9.36 -14.50 -1.26
CA MET A 148 10.33 -14.58 -2.36
C MET A 148 11.42 -15.66 -2.18
N ARG A 149 11.68 -16.07 -0.92
CA ARG A 149 12.62 -17.17 -0.63
C ARG A 149 11.94 -18.54 -0.74
N LYS A 150 10.65 -18.62 -0.40
CA LYS A 150 9.89 -19.88 -0.37
C LYS A 150 9.43 -20.33 -1.76
N TYR A 151 9.11 -19.39 -2.65
CA TYR A 151 8.59 -19.69 -3.98
C TYR A 151 9.34 -18.95 -5.07
N LYS A 152 9.31 -19.52 -6.28
CA LYS A 152 9.65 -18.81 -7.52
C LYS A 152 8.39 -18.49 -8.30
N ILE A 153 8.39 -17.37 -9.02
CA ILE A 153 7.19 -16.92 -9.75
C ILE A 153 6.64 -18.00 -10.72
N GLN A 154 7.51 -18.76 -11.38
CA GLN A 154 7.10 -19.81 -12.32
C GLN A 154 6.43 -21.03 -11.66
N GLU A 155 6.54 -21.18 -10.35
CA GLU A 155 5.92 -22.26 -9.58
C GLU A 155 4.48 -21.91 -9.22
N VAL A 156 4.23 -20.62 -8.94
CA VAL A 156 2.96 -20.15 -8.36
C VAL A 156 2.11 -19.30 -9.30
N ILE A 157 2.67 -18.71 -10.36
CA ILE A 157 1.92 -17.91 -11.34
C ILE A 157 1.96 -18.56 -12.71
N ARG A 158 0.81 -18.55 -13.40
CA ARG A 158 0.66 -19.16 -14.73
C ARG A 158 0.22 -18.18 -15.79
N ARG A 159 0.51 -18.52 -17.04
CA ARG A 159 0.02 -17.80 -18.21
C ARG A 159 -1.51 -17.82 -18.26
N ARG A 160 -2.12 -16.73 -18.71
CA ARG A 160 -3.57 -16.47 -18.79
C ARG A 160 -4.28 -16.30 -17.44
N GLN A 161 -3.54 -16.27 -16.34
CA GLN A 161 -4.11 -15.91 -15.05
C GLN A 161 -4.62 -14.46 -15.06
N ILE A 162 -5.73 -14.22 -14.37
CA ILE A 162 -6.37 -12.91 -14.29
C ILE A 162 -6.07 -12.31 -12.92
N MET A 163 -5.75 -11.02 -12.87
CA MET A 163 -5.41 -10.29 -11.65
C MET A 163 -5.94 -8.86 -11.72
N LEU A 164 -6.28 -8.28 -10.58
CA LEU A 164 -6.45 -6.83 -10.47
C LEU A 164 -5.06 -6.20 -10.35
N VAL A 165 -4.78 -5.21 -11.20
CA VAL A 165 -3.48 -4.52 -11.22
C VAL A 165 -3.70 -3.01 -11.27
N GLN A 166 -2.97 -2.30 -10.43
CA GLN A 166 -2.91 -0.85 -10.39
C GLN A 166 -1.71 -0.35 -11.22
N VAL A 167 -1.92 0.67 -12.05
CA VAL A 167 -0.88 1.32 -12.90
C VAL A 167 -0.38 2.61 -12.25
#